data_AF-A0AA97CR89-F1
#
_entry.id   AF-A0AA97CR89-F1
#
_cell.length_a   1.000
_cell.length_b   1.000
_cell.length_c   1.000
_cell.angle_alpha   90.00
_cell.angle_beta   90.00
_cell.angle_gamma   90.00
#
_symmetry.space_group_name_H-M   'P 1'
#
loop_
_entity.id
_entity.type
_entity.pdbx_description
1 polymer ?
#
loop_
_entity_poly.entity_id
_entity_poly.type
_entity_poly.pdbx_seq_one_letter_code
_entity_poly.pdbx_strand_id
1 'polypeptide(L)'
;MDEIIDYPSWITPPQKANKNMTFDTGFRTDQPQVGPPIFQKLTDDIKTVWNLTWIFTLAEDRAFNQWLRSPNYLDNCNRWFRLAINLGGSGQQMQELHFTSFPVQTSIDGNSTKWTGTVICRKLFNEDDEFGDLIVEIPPRDWGLLDIVVTERLPRCKGGE
;
A
#
# COMPACT_ATOMS: atom_id res chain seq x y z
N MET A 1 18.35 10.00 9.99
CA MET A 1 17.24 9.14 9.55
C MET A 1 16.00 9.77 10.11
N ASP A 2 15.10 10.26 9.25
CA ASP A 2 13.83 10.81 9.73
C ASP A 2 13.02 9.66 10.35
N GLU A 3 12.53 9.87 11.57
CA GLU A 3 11.72 8.88 12.28
C GLU A 3 10.39 8.71 11.55
N ILE A 4 10.07 7.47 11.18
CA ILE A 4 8.81 7.12 10.54
C ILE A 4 7.76 6.91 11.63
N ILE A 5 6.64 7.63 11.53
CA ILE A 5 5.62 7.64 12.57
C ILE A 5 4.63 6.48 12.35
N ASP A 6 4.40 5.65 13.35
CA ASP A 6 3.38 4.61 13.23
C ASP A 6 1.96 5.19 13.36
N TYR A 7 1.05 4.70 12.52
CA TYR A 7 -0.36 5.03 12.64
C TYR A 7 -0.93 4.48 13.96
N PRO A 8 -1.70 5.27 14.74
CA PRO A 8 -2.22 4.81 16.01
C PRO A 8 -3.16 3.61 15.86
N SER A 9 -2.84 2.50 16.52
CA SER A 9 -3.54 1.21 16.34
C SER A 9 -5.00 1.21 16.78
N TRP A 10 -5.40 2.12 17.66
CA TRP A 10 -6.76 2.24 18.16
C TRP A 10 -7.66 3.08 17.27
N ILE A 11 -7.10 3.89 16.36
CA ILE A 11 -7.87 4.69 15.41
C ILE A 11 -8.26 3.80 14.23
N THR A 12 -9.50 3.89 13.79
CA THR A 12 -10.00 3.09 12.66
C THR A 12 -9.17 3.33 11.37
N PRO A 13 -8.59 2.28 10.76
CA PRO A 13 -7.83 2.43 9.51
C PRO A 13 -8.73 2.86 8.34
N PRO A 14 -8.15 3.32 7.21
CA PRO A 14 -8.94 3.75 6.07
C PRO A 14 -9.78 2.61 5.52
N GLN A 15 -10.97 2.95 5.02
CA GLN A 15 -11.97 2.06 4.46
C GLN A 15 -11.37 1.07 3.45
N LYS A 16 -11.72 -0.21 3.55
CA LYS A 16 -11.19 -1.24 2.62
C LYS A 16 -11.74 -1.07 1.19
N ALA A 17 -12.97 -0.57 1.05
CA ALA A 17 -13.61 -0.36 -0.24
C ALA A 17 -13.18 0.96 -0.91
N ASN A 18 -13.28 1.01 -2.24
CA ASN A 18 -13.05 2.19 -3.08
C ASN A 18 -11.65 2.84 -2.92
N LYS A 19 -10.66 2.04 -2.49
CA LYS A 19 -9.25 2.42 -2.54
C LYS A 19 -8.77 2.25 -3.97
N ASN A 20 -8.37 3.35 -4.60
CA ASN A 20 -7.77 3.33 -5.93
C ASN A 20 -6.25 3.42 -5.77
N MET A 21 -5.56 2.48 -6.42
CA MET A 21 -4.10 2.43 -6.51
C MET A 21 -3.69 2.83 -7.93
N THR A 22 -2.78 3.79 -8.04
CA THR A 22 -2.22 4.21 -9.33
C THR A 22 -0.70 4.23 -9.25
N PHE A 23 -0.04 3.66 -10.24
CA PHE A 23 1.40 3.73 -10.41
C PHE A 23 1.76 4.85 -11.38
N ASP A 24 2.90 5.50 -11.12
CA ASP A 24 3.47 6.40 -12.11
C ASP A 24 4.09 5.61 -13.28
N THR A 25 4.32 6.26 -14.42
CA THR A 25 4.89 5.58 -15.59
C THR A 25 6.41 5.68 -15.56
N GLY A 26 7.10 4.55 -15.40
CA GLY A 26 8.56 4.46 -15.38
C GLY A 26 9.23 4.49 -16.76
N PHE A 27 8.48 4.72 -17.84
CA PHE A 27 9.00 4.72 -19.21
C PHE A 27 8.40 5.87 -20.03
N ARG A 28 9.16 6.35 -21.01
CA ARG A 28 8.68 7.29 -22.02
C ARG A 28 8.31 6.52 -23.28
N THR A 29 7.20 6.92 -23.89
CA THR A 29 6.81 6.44 -25.22
C THR A 29 7.08 7.54 -26.24
N ASP A 30 7.72 7.18 -27.35
CA ASP A 30 7.88 8.04 -28.52
C ASP A 30 7.15 7.40 -29.71
N GLN A 31 6.36 8.19 -30.44
CA GLN A 31 5.56 7.73 -31.57
C GLN A 31 6.14 8.32 -32.87
N PRO A 32 7.00 7.57 -33.59
CA PRO A 32 7.51 8.02 -34.87
C PRO A 32 6.37 8.12 -35.91
N GLN A 33 6.51 9.03 -36.87
CA GLN A 33 5.52 9.25 -37.94
C GLN A 33 5.25 7.99 -38.80
N VAL A 34 6.21 7.05 -38.82
CA VAL A 34 6.07 5.72 -39.43
C VAL A 34 6.79 4.71 -38.53
N GLY A 35 6.15 3.57 -38.23
CA GLY A 35 6.73 2.47 -37.44
C GLY A 35 6.08 2.27 -36.07
N PRO A 36 6.50 1.23 -35.31
CA PRO A 36 5.97 0.96 -33.99
C PRO A 36 6.44 1.97 -32.94
N PRO A 37 5.69 2.19 -31.86
CA PRO A 37 6.11 3.01 -30.74
C PRO A 37 7.43 2.53 -30.11
N ILE A 38 8.28 3.47 -29.71
CA ILE A 38 9.54 3.19 -29.01
C ILE A 38 9.33 3.43 -27.52
N PHE A 39 9.69 2.45 -26.70
CA PHE A 39 9.59 2.53 -25.24
C PHE A 39 11.00 2.68 -24.65
N GLN A 40 11.23 3.78 -23.94
CA GLN A 40 12.48 4.05 -23.24
C GLN A 40 12.24 3.98 -21.73
N LYS A 41 12.89 3.03 -21.07
CA LYS A 41 12.84 2.88 -19.63
C LYS A 41 13.60 4.03 -18.95
N LEU A 42 12.92 4.76 -18.07
CA LEU A 42 13.49 5.89 -17.32
C LEU A 42 13.89 5.47 -15.90
N THR A 43 12.99 4.79 -15.18
CA THR A 43 13.22 4.35 -13.81
C THR A 43 12.38 3.13 -13.47
N ASP A 44 12.90 2.31 -12.56
CA ASP A 44 12.17 1.23 -11.88
C ASP A 44 11.60 1.67 -10.53
N ASP A 45 12.10 2.78 -9.98
CA ASP A 45 11.61 3.32 -8.71
C ASP A 45 10.37 4.17 -8.97
N ILE A 46 9.23 3.50 -8.98
CA ILE A 46 7.93 4.07 -9.30
C ILE A 46 7.13 4.26 -8.02
N LYS A 47 6.79 5.53 -7.73
CA LYS A 47 5.89 5.84 -6.63
C LYS A 47 4.49 5.27 -6.87
N THR A 48 3.87 4.80 -5.80
CA THR A 48 2.47 4.40 -5.80
C THR A 48 1.64 5.49 -5.13
N VAL A 49 0.53 5.87 -5.74
CA VAL A 49 -0.41 6.86 -5.18
C VAL A 49 -1.68 6.13 -4.77
N TRP A 50 -2.18 6.43 -3.56
CA TRP A 50 -3.47 5.97 -3.07
C TRP A 50 -4.38 7.12 -2.68
N ASN A 51 -5.66 6.96 -2.99
CA ASN A 51 -6.72 7.79 -2.42
C ASN A 51 -7.39 7.03 -1.28
N LEU A 52 -7.24 7.56 -0.07
CA LEU A 52 -7.71 6.93 1.16
C LEU A 52 -8.90 7.70 1.72
N THR A 53 -9.86 6.96 2.26
CA THR A 53 -11.03 7.50 2.95
C THR A 53 -11.08 6.91 4.35
N TRP A 54 -11.24 7.75 5.36
CA TRP A 54 -11.47 7.34 6.75
C TRP A 54 -12.87 7.73 7.18
N ILE A 55 -13.47 6.90 8.02
CA ILE A 55 -14.74 7.18 8.67
C ILE A 55 -14.48 6.98 10.16
N PHE A 56 -14.62 8.05 10.94
CA PHE A 56 -14.25 8.10 12.34
C PHE A 56 -15.48 8.40 13.20
N THR A 57 -15.45 7.92 14.44
CA THR A 57 -16.24 8.51 15.54
C THR A 57 -15.69 9.89 15.93
N LEU A 58 -16.47 10.70 16.65
CA LEU A 58 -16.01 12.02 17.12
C LEU A 58 -14.74 11.98 17.99
N ALA A 59 -14.50 10.88 18.72
CA ALA A 59 -13.30 10.74 19.54
C ALA A 59 -12.06 10.46 18.68
N GLU A 60 -12.21 9.57 17.70
CA GLU A 60 -11.15 9.25 16.73
C GLU A 60 -10.82 10.45 15.84
N ASP A 61 -11.83 11.21 15.42
CA ASP A 61 -11.66 12.45 14.64
C ASP A 61 -10.71 13.44 15.33
N ARG A 62 -10.93 13.68 16.63
CA ARG A 62 -10.08 14.56 17.43
C ARG A 62 -8.64 14.05 17.51
N ALA A 63 -8.46 12.76 17.70
CA ALA A 63 -7.13 12.16 17.77
C ALA A 63 -6.42 12.19 16.41
N PHE A 64 -7.14 11.89 15.33
CA PHE A 64 -6.61 11.95 13.97
C PHE A 64 -6.16 13.38 13.62
N ASN A 65 -6.96 14.39 13.97
CA ASN A 65 -6.59 15.80 13.77
C ASN A 65 -5.31 16.18 14.54
N GLN A 66 -5.18 15.75 15.80
CA GLN A 66 -3.97 15.98 16.60
C GLN A 66 -2.76 15.22 16.06
N TRP A 67 -2.93 13.98 15.62
CA TRP A 67 -1.88 13.17 15.02
C TRP A 67 -1.35 13.80 13.72
N LEU A 68 -2.22 14.40 12.90
CA LEU A 68 -1.82 15.12 11.69
C LEU A 68 -1.05 16.41 11.97
N ARG A 69 -1.48 17.21 12.95
CA ARG A 69 -0.99 18.58 13.17
C ARG A 69 0.15 18.70 14.17
N SER A 70 0.24 17.75 15.10
CA SER A 70 1.21 17.83 16.19
C SER A 70 2.64 17.62 15.69
N PRO A 71 3.60 18.43 16.14
CA PRO A 71 5.01 18.30 15.78
C PRO A 71 5.67 17.02 16.33
N ASN A 72 5.03 16.34 17.28
CA ASN A 72 5.49 15.05 17.79
C ASN A 72 5.05 13.87 16.91
N TYR A 73 4.18 14.11 15.93
CA TYR A 73 3.65 13.11 15.01
C TYR A 73 3.91 13.54 13.57
N LEU A 74 2.87 13.74 12.73
CA LEU A 74 3.07 14.05 11.31
C LEU A 74 3.54 15.48 11.02
N ASP A 75 3.53 16.37 12.02
CA ASP A 75 4.00 17.75 11.88
C ASP A 75 3.41 18.45 10.65
N ASN A 76 2.08 18.50 10.59
CA ASN A 76 1.30 19.05 9.48
C ASN A 76 1.56 18.33 8.14
N CYS A 77 1.62 17.00 8.18
CA CYS A 77 1.84 16.12 7.02
C CYS A 77 3.25 16.20 6.39
N ASN A 78 4.25 16.71 7.11
CA ASN A 78 5.63 16.80 6.63
C ASN A 78 6.45 15.51 6.86
N ARG A 79 5.93 14.55 7.65
CA ARG A 79 6.64 13.31 7.98
C ARG A 79 6.02 12.09 7.32
N TRP A 80 6.86 11.08 7.12
CA TRP A 80 6.47 9.75 6.69
C TRP A 80 5.81 9.00 7.83
N PHE A 81 4.85 8.15 7.49
CA PHE A 81 4.15 7.32 8.47
C PHE A 81 3.92 5.90 7.95
N ARG A 82 3.73 4.96 8.86
CA ARG A 82 3.42 3.56 8.55
C ARG A 82 1.97 3.25 8.79
N LEU A 83 1.34 2.64 7.81
CA LEU A 83 -0.04 2.20 7.89
C LEU A 83 -0.24 0.95 7.06
N ALA A 84 -0.97 0.01 7.63
CA ALA A 84 -1.36 -1.19 6.93
C ALA A 84 -2.46 -0.89 5.89
N ILE A 85 -2.14 -1.11 4.61
CA ILE A 85 -3.08 -0.96 3.50
C ILE A 85 -3.41 -2.35 2.97
N ASN A 86 -4.69 -2.55 2.65
CA ASN A 86 -5.14 -3.76 1.97
C ASN A 86 -4.87 -3.60 0.47
N LEU A 87 -4.02 -4.47 -0.09
CA LEU A 87 -3.62 -4.52 -1.50
C LEU A 87 -4.55 -5.42 -2.36
N GLY A 88 -5.67 -5.86 -1.80
CA GLY A 88 -6.59 -6.78 -2.46
C GLY A 88 -6.21 -8.24 -2.21
N GLY A 89 -5.79 -8.95 -3.26
CA GLY A 89 -5.47 -10.38 -3.21
C GLY A 89 -4.41 -10.74 -2.17
N SER A 90 -3.36 -9.91 -2.07
CA SER A 90 -2.23 -10.08 -1.13
C SER A 90 -2.55 -9.68 0.32
N GLY A 91 -3.80 -9.28 0.58
CA GLY A 91 -4.24 -8.93 1.93
C GLY A 91 -3.71 -7.59 2.43
N GLN A 92 -3.57 -7.48 3.76
CA GLN A 92 -3.22 -6.24 4.44
C GLN A 92 -1.71 -6.20 4.75
N GLN A 93 -1.02 -5.25 4.13
CA GLN A 93 0.43 -5.13 4.13
C GLN A 93 0.85 -3.75 4.66
N MET A 94 1.93 -3.68 5.45
CA MET A 94 2.43 -2.40 5.99
C MET A 94 3.09 -1.58 4.90
N GLN A 95 2.63 -0.34 4.73
CA GLN A 95 3.18 0.60 3.75
C GLN A 95 3.79 1.81 4.44
N GLU A 96 4.90 2.30 3.89
CA GLU A 96 5.48 3.59 4.26
C GLU A 96 4.89 4.68 3.36
N LEU A 97 4.15 5.60 3.99
CA LEU A 97 3.29 6.55 3.32
C LEU A 97 3.69 7.99 3.64
N HIS A 98 3.37 8.88 2.72
CA HIS A 98 3.45 10.31 2.93
C HIS A 98 2.24 10.98 2.28
N PHE A 99 1.61 11.94 2.97
CA PHE A 99 0.51 12.69 2.39
C PHE A 99 1.03 13.67 1.33
N THR A 100 0.42 13.71 0.15
CA THR A 100 0.80 14.70 -0.88
C THR A 100 0.18 16.07 -0.62
N SER A 101 -0.93 16.07 0.11
CA SER A 101 -1.68 17.25 0.52
C SER A 101 -2.34 16.97 1.86
N PHE A 102 -2.70 18.04 2.56
CA PHE A 102 -3.41 17.92 3.84
C PHE A 102 -4.74 17.19 3.60
N PRO A 103 -5.05 16.11 4.35
CA PRO A 103 -6.33 15.42 4.20
C PRO A 103 -7.49 16.34 4.61
N VAL A 104 -8.63 16.17 3.96
CA VAL A 104 -9.80 17.04 4.11
C VAL A 104 -10.93 16.29 4.79
N GLN A 105 -11.56 16.94 5.77
CA GLN A 105 -12.84 16.49 6.32
C GLN A 105 -13.94 16.79 5.29
N THR A 106 -14.52 15.74 4.71
CA THR A 106 -15.50 15.86 3.62
C THR A 106 -16.94 15.93 4.11
N SER A 107 -17.23 15.37 5.29
CA SER A 107 -18.57 15.44 5.90
C SER A 107 -18.52 15.19 7.39
N ILE A 108 -19.59 15.63 8.05
CA ILE A 108 -19.94 15.31 9.43
C ILE A 108 -21.40 14.87 9.46
N ASP A 109 -21.63 13.61 9.82
CA ASP A 109 -22.96 13.00 9.90
C ASP A 109 -23.21 12.58 11.35
N GLY A 110 -23.70 13.53 12.14
CA GLY A 110 -24.01 13.37 13.56
C GLY A 110 -22.79 12.93 14.38
N ASN A 111 -22.69 11.61 14.62
CA ASN A 111 -21.65 11.00 15.44
C ASN A 111 -20.43 10.49 14.64
N SER A 112 -20.43 10.66 13.31
CA SER A 112 -19.32 10.24 12.45
C SER A 112 -18.78 11.38 11.60
N THR A 113 -17.48 11.34 11.33
CA THR A 113 -16.81 12.25 10.39
C THR A 113 -16.12 11.45 9.30
N LYS A 114 -16.12 11.99 8.08
CA LYS A 114 -15.45 11.38 6.94
C LYS A 114 -14.28 12.23 6.50
N TRP A 115 -13.10 11.61 6.40
CA TRP A 115 -11.88 12.24 5.91
C TRP A 115 -11.41 11.60 4.62
N THR A 116 -10.85 12.40 3.72
CA THR A 116 -10.23 11.91 2.49
C THR A 116 -8.85 12.50 2.32
N GLY A 117 -7.90 11.72 1.83
CA GLY A 117 -6.53 12.18 1.60
C GLY A 117 -5.84 11.35 0.52
N THR A 118 -4.88 11.99 -0.14
CA THR A 118 -4.02 11.34 -1.12
C THR A 118 -2.65 11.11 -0.49
N VAL A 119 -2.17 9.87 -0.58
CA VAL A 119 -0.87 9.46 -0.05
C VAL A 119 -0.02 8.86 -1.15
N ILE A 120 1.29 8.98 -0.99
CA ILE A 120 2.29 8.33 -1.82
C ILE A 120 3.08 7.31 -1.03
N CYS A 121 3.45 6.23 -1.70
CA CYS A 121 4.47 5.28 -1.29
C CYS A 121 5.68 5.46 -2.19
N ARG A 122 6.90 5.39 -1.64
CA ARG A 122 8.12 5.37 -2.47
C ARG A 122 8.18 4.08 -3.28
N LYS A 123 8.06 2.96 -2.58
CA LYS A 123 8.07 1.62 -3.13
C LYS A 123 6.94 0.83 -2.50
N LEU A 124 6.07 0.26 -3.34
CA LEU A 124 5.04 -0.65 -2.87
C LEU A 124 5.72 -1.85 -2.20
N PHE A 125 5.37 -2.11 -0.95
CA PHE A 125 5.78 -3.33 -0.28
C PHE A 125 4.71 -4.40 -0.46
N ASN A 126 5.06 -5.50 -1.12
CA ASN A 126 4.16 -6.64 -1.27
C ASN A 126 4.96 -7.92 -1.05
N GLU A 127 4.56 -8.71 -0.05
CA GLU A 127 5.23 -9.97 0.28
C GLU A 127 5.10 -11.00 -0.85
N ASP A 128 4.04 -10.91 -1.65
CA ASP A 128 3.83 -11.80 -2.81
C ASP A 128 4.81 -11.55 -3.95
N ASP A 129 5.52 -10.42 -3.97
CA ASP A 129 6.45 -10.08 -5.06
C ASP A 129 7.62 -11.09 -5.15
N GLU A 130 7.99 -11.74 -4.04
CA GLU A 130 9.00 -12.81 -4.02
C GLU A 130 8.49 -14.11 -4.66
N PHE A 131 7.18 -14.34 -4.66
CA PHE A 131 6.53 -15.53 -5.18
C PHE A 131 5.78 -15.28 -6.50
N GLY A 132 6.05 -14.15 -7.15
CA GLY A 132 5.29 -13.69 -8.32
C GLY A 132 5.19 -14.73 -9.43
N ASP A 133 6.30 -15.38 -9.78
CA ASP A 133 6.33 -16.42 -10.83
C ASP A 133 5.41 -17.60 -10.46
N LEU A 134 5.47 -18.05 -9.22
CA LEU A 134 4.65 -19.15 -8.72
C LEU A 134 3.15 -18.82 -8.72
N ILE A 135 2.81 -17.61 -8.27
CA ILE A 135 1.43 -17.13 -8.20
C ILE A 135 0.83 -16.96 -9.59
N VAL A 136 1.64 -16.54 -10.58
CA VAL A 136 1.20 -16.36 -11.97
C VAL A 136 1.05 -17.71 -12.68
N GLU A 137 2.00 -18.63 -12.49
CA GLU A 137 2.02 -19.90 -13.22
C GLU A 137 1.03 -20.93 -12.67
N ILE A 138 0.77 -20.92 -11.37
CA ILE A 138 -0.06 -21.93 -10.71
C ILE A 138 -1.40 -21.32 -10.30
N PRO A 139 -2.49 -21.67 -11.00
CA PRO A 139 -3.81 -21.14 -10.67
C PRO A 139 -4.28 -21.66 -9.30
N PRO A 140 -5.16 -20.92 -8.59
CA PRO A 140 -5.54 -21.26 -7.21
C PRO A 140 -6.09 -22.67 -6.98
N ARG A 141 -6.73 -23.26 -7.99
CA ARG A 141 -7.23 -24.64 -7.96
C ARG A 141 -6.13 -25.69 -7.81
N ASP A 142 -4.91 -25.37 -8.25
CA ASP A 142 -3.78 -26.28 -8.38
C ASP A 142 -2.74 -26.05 -7.25
N TRP A 143 -3.00 -25.14 -6.31
CA TRP A 143 -2.12 -24.87 -5.16
C TRP A 143 -1.91 -26.08 -4.25
N GLY A 144 -2.89 -26.99 -4.15
CA GLY A 144 -2.73 -28.23 -3.39
C GLY A 144 -1.64 -29.17 -3.94
N LEU A 145 -1.28 -29.03 -5.22
CA LEU A 145 -0.17 -29.80 -5.81
C LEU A 145 1.19 -29.35 -5.27
N LEU A 146 1.34 -28.07 -4.88
CA LEU A 146 2.58 -27.59 -4.25
C LEU A 146 2.77 -28.23 -2.88
N ASP A 147 1.70 -28.34 -2.10
CA ASP A 147 1.75 -29.00 -0.79
C ASP A 147 2.14 -30.48 -0.94
N ILE A 148 1.56 -31.19 -1.90
CA ILE A 148 1.95 -32.58 -2.22
C ILE A 148 3.42 -32.66 -2.66
N VAL A 149 3.91 -31.74 -3.51
CA VAL A 149 5.29 -31.78 -3.99
C VAL A 149 6.29 -31.45 -2.88
N VAL A 150 6.00 -30.45 -2.04
CA VAL A 150 6.86 -30.02 -0.93
C VAL A 150 6.85 -31.04 0.21
N THR A 151 5.68 -31.60 0.53
CA THR A 151 5.49 -32.52 1.67
C THR A 151 5.83 -33.97 1.32
N GLU A 152 5.59 -34.42 0.09
CA GLU A 152 5.76 -35.82 -0.33
C GLU A 152 6.88 -36.08 -1.35
N ARG A 153 7.25 -35.12 -2.21
CA ARG A 153 8.24 -35.36 -3.29
C ARG A 153 9.62 -34.77 -3.05
N LEU A 154 9.74 -33.65 -2.35
CA LEU A 154 11.06 -33.13 -1.99
C LEU A 154 11.70 -34.08 -0.97
N PRO A 155 12.90 -34.63 -1.23
CA PRO A 155 13.59 -35.42 -0.23
C PRO A 155 13.84 -34.53 0.99
N ARG A 156 13.26 -34.90 2.14
CA ARG A 156 13.52 -34.19 3.39
C ARG A 156 15.03 -34.17 3.60
N CYS A 157 15.59 -32.96 3.68
CA CYS A 157 16.95 -32.77 4.17
C CYS A 157 17.07 -33.50 5.52
N LYS A 158 17.82 -34.60 5.56
CA LYS A 158 18.27 -35.19 6.82
C LYS A 158 19.49 -34.38 7.29
N GLY A 159 19.30 -33.47 8.25
CA GLY A 159 20.40 -32.82 8.96
C GLY A 159 19.92 -31.64 9.79
N GLY A 160 20.04 -31.62 11.12
CA GLY A 160 20.69 -32.58 12.01
C GLY A 160 20.20 -32.44 13.46
N GLU A 161 20.29 -33.56 14.17
CA GLU A 161 20.49 -33.60 15.63
C GLU A 161 21.91 -33.14 15.98
#